data_AF-T1BWF5-F1
#
_entry.id   AF-T1BWF5-F1
#
_cell.length_a   1.000
_cell.length_b   1.000
_cell.length_c   1.000
_cell.angle_alpha   90.00
_cell.angle_beta   90.00
_cell.angle_gamma   90.00
#
_symmetry.space_group_name_H-M   'P 1'
#
loop_
_entity.id
_entity.type
_entity.pdbx_description
1 polymer ?
#
loop_
_entity_poly.entity_id
_entity_poly.type
_entity_poly.pdbx_seq_one_letter_code
_entity_poly.pdbx_strand_id
1 'polypeptide(L)'
;ALLGEDARGLSANVVSRLKAQWADEHRRWSQRDLSACRYVYWWADGIHTGLRSDHSDGQCLLVIIGVTPEGRKERVAIGDGYRESKASWRDLLLELKAHGLQAGPRLGIGDGAMGFWAALDEVFPDAAHQR
;
A
#
# COMPACT_ATOMS: atom_id res chain seq x y z
N ALA A 1 29.31 -4.18 16.09
CA ALA A 1 28.36 -4.08 14.96
C ALA A 1 27.09 -4.87 15.30
N LEU A 2 25.92 -4.50 14.78
CA LEU A 2 24.61 -5.11 15.11
C LEU A 2 24.53 -6.64 14.83
N LEU A 3 25.44 -7.17 14.02
CA LEU A 3 25.49 -8.57 13.57
C LEU A 3 26.79 -9.31 13.97
N GLY A 4 27.58 -8.76 14.90
CA GLY A 4 28.88 -9.33 15.30
C GLY A 4 30.02 -9.03 14.31
N GLU A 5 31.24 -9.42 14.66
CA GLU A 5 32.46 -9.17 13.86
C GLU A 5 32.60 -10.11 12.64
N ASP A 6 31.88 -11.25 12.66
CA ASP A 6 31.96 -12.27 11.62
C ASP A 6 31.06 -12.00 10.39
N ALA A 7 30.20 -10.98 10.46
CA ALA A 7 29.31 -10.58 9.36
C ALA A 7 30.04 -9.74 8.30
N ARG A 8 31.19 -10.21 7.80
CA ARG A 8 32.05 -9.46 6.84
C ARG A 8 31.34 -9.03 5.55
N GLY A 9 30.27 -9.73 5.15
CA GLY A 9 29.44 -9.42 3.98
C GLY A 9 28.34 -8.38 4.21
N LEU A 10 28.11 -7.93 5.45
CA LEU A 10 27.00 -7.06 5.87
C LEU A 10 27.53 -5.72 6.44
N SER A 11 28.39 -5.05 5.67
CA SER A 11 28.86 -3.71 6.00
C SER A 11 27.75 -2.66 5.81
N ALA A 12 27.89 -1.49 6.43
CA ALA A 12 26.96 -0.37 6.26
C ALA A 12 26.76 0.01 4.77
N ASN A 13 27.84 -0.07 3.97
CA ASN A 13 27.78 0.17 2.53
C ASN A 13 26.94 -0.88 1.78
N VAL A 14 27.02 -2.16 2.19
CA VAL A 14 26.18 -3.22 1.61
C VAL A 14 24.72 -2.98 1.95
N VAL A 15 24.41 -2.67 3.20
CA VAL A 15 23.03 -2.37 3.63
C VAL A 15 22.46 -1.16 2.89
N SER A 16 23.25 -0.09 2.74
CA SER A 16 22.84 1.11 2.00
C SER A 16 22.51 0.79 0.54
N ARG A 17 23.36 0.00 -0.12
CA ARG A 17 23.14 -0.44 -1.51
C ARG A 17 21.88 -1.30 -1.65
N LEU A 18 21.65 -2.25 -0.74
CA LEU A 18 20.44 -3.08 -0.76
C LEU A 18 19.17 -2.24 -0.57
N LYS A 19 19.19 -1.26 0.34
CA LYS A 19 18.08 -0.33 0.52
C LYS A 19 17.78 0.47 -0.75
N ALA A 20 18.81 0.97 -1.44
CA ALA A 20 18.63 1.68 -2.70
C ALA A 20 17.99 0.78 -3.77
N GLN A 21 18.47 -0.46 -3.89
CA GLN A 21 17.88 -1.44 -4.81
C GLN A 21 16.40 -1.72 -4.48
N TRP A 22 16.07 -1.97 -3.21
CA TRP A 22 14.68 -2.22 -2.81
C TRP A 22 13.78 -1.00 -3.01
N ALA A 23 14.31 0.22 -2.82
CA ALA A 23 13.56 1.44 -3.12
C ALA A 23 13.23 1.57 -4.61
N ASP A 24 14.15 1.20 -5.49
CA ASP A 24 13.91 1.19 -6.94
C ASP A 24 12.99 0.04 -7.38
N GLU A 25 13.08 -1.13 -6.76
CA GLU A 25 12.12 -2.22 -6.95
C GLU A 25 10.71 -1.81 -6.51
N HIS A 26 10.59 -1.20 -5.34
CA HIS A 26 9.32 -0.67 -4.83
C HIS A 26 8.74 0.38 -5.78
N ARG A 27 9.53 1.35 -6.22
CA ARG A 27 9.07 2.40 -7.16
C ARG A 27 8.56 1.82 -8.47
N ARG A 28 9.28 0.83 -9.04
CA ARG A 28 8.83 0.14 -10.25
C ARG A 28 7.55 -0.65 -10.02
N TRP A 29 7.43 -1.31 -8.88
CA TRP A 29 6.25 -2.09 -8.52
C TRP A 29 5.03 -1.19 -8.25
N SER A 30 5.20 -0.05 -7.58
CA SER A 30 4.09 0.88 -7.28
C SER A 30 3.55 1.57 -8.54
N GLN A 31 4.39 1.77 -9.55
CA GLN A 31 4.05 2.39 -10.84
C GLN A 31 3.75 1.39 -11.97
N ARG A 32 3.59 0.10 -11.63
CA ARG A 32 3.33 -0.95 -12.63
C ARG A 32 1.98 -0.71 -13.33
N ASP A 33 1.86 -1.18 -14.57
CA ASP A 33 0.58 -1.14 -15.29
C ASP A 33 -0.46 -2.07 -14.63
N LEU A 34 -1.62 -1.52 -14.33
CA LEU A 34 -2.77 -2.20 -13.73
C LEU A 34 -3.96 -2.34 -14.71
N SER A 35 -3.77 -2.01 -15.99
CA SER A 35 -4.82 -2.07 -17.02
C SER A 35 -5.51 -3.42 -17.14
N ALA A 36 -4.74 -4.50 -16.99
CA ALA A 36 -5.21 -5.88 -17.03
C ALA A 36 -5.71 -6.40 -15.67
N CYS A 37 -5.45 -5.70 -14.57
CA CYS A 37 -5.84 -6.14 -13.23
C CYS A 37 -7.35 -6.02 -13.02
N ARG A 38 -7.94 -7.02 -12.37
CA ARG A 38 -9.32 -7.02 -11.90
C ARG A 38 -9.33 -7.63 -10.51
N TYR A 39 -10.19 -7.10 -9.64
CA TYR A 39 -10.28 -7.55 -8.25
C TYR A 39 -11.72 -7.83 -7.85
N VAL A 40 -11.92 -8.92 -7.12
CA VAL A 40 -13.21 -9.25 -6.50
C VAL A 40 -13.27 -8.65 -5.11
N TYR A 41 -12.22 -8.87 -4.31
CA TYR A 41 -12.13 -8.39 -2.93
C TYR A 41 -10.88 -7.55 -2.74
N TRP A 42 -11.00 -6.49 -1.95
CA TRP A 42 -9.87 -5.79 -1.34
C TRP A 42 -9.98 -5.86 0.19
N TRP A 43 -8.86 -6.10 0.85
CA TRP A 43 -8.67 -5.80 2.26
C TRP A 43 -7.72 -4.61 2.37
N ALA A 44 -8.18 -3.57 3.06
CA ALA A 44 -7.46 -2.34 3.28
C ALA A 44 -7.16 -2.18 4.79
N ASP A 45 -5.94 -1.78 5.12
CA ASP A 45 -5.49 -1.56 6.50
C ASP A 45 -4.43 -0.45 6.59
N GLY A 46 -4.35 0.19 7.75
CA GLY A 46 -3.35 1.20 8.10
C GLY A 46 -2.36 0.69 9.14
N ILE A 47 -1.14 0.40 8.71
CA ILE A 47 -0.08 -0.09 9.59
C ILE A 47 0.67 1.10 10.21
N HIS A 48 0.44 1.33 11.49
CA HIS A 48 1.13 2.37 12.25
C HIS A 48 2.54 1.92 12.62
N THR A 49 3.56 2.54 12.02
CA THR A 49 4.96 2.24 12.34
C THR A 49 5.41 3.07 13.54
N GLY A 50 6.02 2.45 14.54
CA GLY A 50 6.59 3.14 15.72
C GLY A 50 7.84 3.99 15.42
N LEU A 51 8.04 4.44 14.18
CA LEU A 51 9.12 5.35 13.80
C LEU A 51 8.87 6.69 14.49
N ARG A 52 9.47 6.89 15.67
CA ARG A 52 9.44 8.17 16.38
C ARG A 52 10.43 9.12 15.73
N SER A 53 9.94 10.04 14.92
CA SER A 53 10.63 11.31 14.64
C SER A 53 9.75 12.45 15.15
N ASP A 54 10.31 13.63 15.36
CA ASP A 54 9.62 14.77 16.01
C ASP A 54 8.34 15.26 15.26
N HIS A 55 8.03 14.65 14.10
CA HIS A 55 6.86 14.93 13.26
C HIS A 55 6.13 13.68 12.72
N SER A 56 6.37 12.49 13.31
CA SER A 56 5.79 11.22 12.83
C SER A 56 4.40 10.88 13.38
N ASP A 57 3.82 11.75 14.22
CA ASP A 57 2.53 11.50 14.86
C ASP A 57 1.40 11.39 13.83
N GLY A 58 0.94 10.16 13.61
CA GLY A 58 -0.10 9.81 12.66
C GLY A 58 0.40 9.33 11.31
N GLN A 59 1.70 9.17 11.09
CA GLN A 59 2.19 8.45 9.89
C GLN A 59 1.83 6.97 9.98
N CYS A 60 1.36 6.43 8.85
CA CYS A 60 1.00 5.03 8.70
C CYS A 60 1.32 4.56 7.28
N LEU A 61 1.48 3.26 7.09
CA LEU A 61 1.49 2.65 5.78
C LEU A 61 0.09 2.17 5.45
N LEU A 62 -0.46 2.64 4.35
CA LEU A 62 -1.73 2.18 3.80
C LEU A 62 -1.46 0.96 2.93
N VAL A 63 -2.13 -0.15 3.20
CA VAL A 63 -1.93 -1.40 2.49
C VAL A 63 -3.26 -1.87 1.91
N ILE A 64 -3.24 -2.28 0.63
CA ILE A 64 -4.35 -2.96 -0.02
C ILE A 64 -3.89 -4.33 -0.51
N ILE A 65 -4.55 -5.38 -0.03
CA ILE A 65 -4.41 -6.75 -0.54
C ILE A 65 -5.67 -7.08 -1.34
N GLY A 66 -5.49 -7.54 -2.57
CA GLY A 66 -6.58 -7.84 -3.49
C GLY A 66 -6.65 -9.32 -3.84
N VAL A 67 -7.83 -9.76 -4.27
CA VAL A 67 -8.06 -11.09 -4.83
C VAL A 67 -8.52 -10.97 -6.27
N THR A 68 -7.82 -11.62 -7.20
CA THR A 68 -8.21 -11.67 -8.61
C THR A 68 -9.43 -12.58 -8.82
N PRO A 69 -10.12 -12.51 -9.96
CA PRO A 69 -11.23 -13.42 -10.28
C PRO A 69 -10.86 -14.91 -10.20
N GLU A 70 -9.57 -15.24 -10.38
CA GLU A 70 -9.05 -16.61 -10.27
C GLU A 70 -8.73 -17.02 -8.83
N GLY A 71 -9.03 -16.17 -7.84
CA GLY A 71 -8.80 -16.45 -6.42
C GLY A 71 -7.36 -16.22 -5.95
N ARG A 72 -6.50 -15.60 -6.77
CA ARG A 72 -5.12 -15.29 -6.37
C ARG A 72 -5.06 -14.03 -5.53
N LYS A 73 -4.38 -14.10 -4.39
CA LYS A 73 -4.11 -12.93 -3.54
C LYS A 73 -2.85 -12.21 -4.02
N GLU A 74 -2.92 -10.89 -4.11
CA GLU A 74 -1.77 -10.06 -4.44
C GLU A 74 -1.79 -8.73 -3.69
N ARG A 75 -0.61 -8.12 -3.55
CA ARG A 75 -0.49 -6.76 -3.01
C ARG A 75 -0.91 -5.81 -4.13
N VAL A 76 -1.96 -5.05 -3.91
CA VAL A 76 -2.44 -4.06 -4.88
C VAL A 76 -1.60 -2.80 -4.71
N ALA A 77 -1.55 -2.29 -3.48
CA ALA A 77 -0.93 -1.03 -3.15
C ALA A 77 -0.28 -1.09 -1.77
N ILE A 78 0.86 -0.40 -1.64
CA ILE A 78 1.47 -0.01 -0.38
C ILE A 78 1.86 1.44 -0.58
N GLY A 79 1.34 2.34 0.26
CA GLY A 79 1.59 3.77 0.15
C GLY A 79 1.72 4.42 1.51
N ASP A 80 2.34 5.60 1.52
CA ASP A 80 2.41 6.42 2.72
C ASP A 80 1.05 7.07 3.00
N GLY A 81 0.65 7.13 4.27
CA GLY A 81 -0.60 7.74 4.68
C GLY A 81 -0.47 8.52 5.98
N TYR A 82 -1.46 9.36 6.22
CA TYR A 82 -1.60 10.12 7.45
C TYR A 82 -2.94 9.84 8.12
N ARG A 83 -2.90 9.22 9.30
CA ARG A 83 -4.03 8.89 10.18
C ARG A 83 -5.16 8.17 9.46
N GLU A 84 -4.81 7.35 8.46
CA GLU A 84 -5.78 6.69 7.57
C GLU A 84 -6.87 7.64 7.04
N SER A 85 -6.48 8.90 6.79
CA SER A 85 -7.40 9.94 6.38
C SER A 85 -8.02 9.64 5.01
N LYS A 86 -9.23 10.15 4.79
CA LYS A 86 -9.88 10.07 3.48
C LYS A 86 -8.97 10.59 2.36
N ALA A 87 -8.25 11.69 2.60
CA ALA A 87 -7.36 12.28 1.61
C ALA A 87 -6.23 11.30 1.23
N SER A 88 -5.54 10.72 2.21
CA SER A 88 -4.47 9.75 1.95
C SER A 88 -4.96 8.52 1.20
N TRP A 89 -6.12 7.98 1.57
CA TRP A 89 -6.73 6.86 0.83
C TRP A 89 -7.12 7.25 -0.59
N ARG A 90 -7.73 8.43 -0.76
CA ARG A 90 -8.14 8.94 -2.07
C ARG A 90 -6.95 9.10 -3.01
N ASP A 91 -5.85 9.67 -2.53
CA ASP A 91 -4.64 9.85 -3.34
C ASP A 91 -4.09 8.49 -3.79
N LEU A 92 -3.99 7.51 -2.88
CA LEU A 92 -3.59 6.15 -3.21
C LEU A 92 -4.52 5.50 -4.26
N LEU A 93 -5.84 5.64 -4.11
CA LEU A 93 -6.81 5.06 -5.06
C LEU A 93 -6.75 5.74 -6.43
N LEU A 94 -6.50 7.06 -6.48
CA LEU A 94 -6.32 7.80 -7.73
C LEU A 94 -5.03 7.42 -8.44
N GLU A 95 -3.94 7.16 -7.70
CA GLU A 95 -2.71 6.62 -8.27
C GLU A 95 -2.95 5.28 -8.96
N LEU A 96 -3.75 4.37 -8.36
CA LEU A 96 -4.10 3.10 -9.01
C LEU A 96 -4.84 3.32 -10.34
N LYS A 97 -5.76 4.30 -10.41
CA LYS A 97 -6.44 4.65 -11.67
C LYS A 97 -5.48 5.26 -12.68
N ALA A 98 -4.58 6.13 -12.24
CA ALA A 98 -3.56 6.73 -13.10
C ALA A 98 -2.62 5.67 -13.70
N HIS A 99 -2.35 4.58 -12.96
CA HIS A 99 -1.61 3.41 -13.43
C HIS A 99 -2.46 2.40 -14.22
N GLY A 100 -3.69 2.75 -14.59
CA GLY A 100 -4.51 1.99 -15.53
C GLY A 100 -5.57 1.11 -14.90
N LEU A 101 -5.72 1.08 -13.56
CA LEU A 101 -6.77 0.27 -12.94
C LEU A 101 -8.16 0.78 -13.35
N GLN A 102 -8.84 -0.01 -14.18
CA GLN A 102 -10.09 0.39 -14.84
C GLN A 102 -11.30 0.42 -13.88
N ALA A 103 -11.32 -0.48 -12.89
CA ALA A 103 -12.42 -0.62 -11.96
C ALA A 103 -11.90 -1.00 -10.57
N GLY A 104 -12.63 -0.58 -9.54
CA GLY A 104 -12.40 -0.98 -8.16
C GLY A 104 -12.81 -2.44 -7.91
N PRO A 105 -12.69 -2.92 -6.65
CA PRO A 105 -13.11 -4.25 -6.28
C PRO A 105 -14.65 -4.35 -6.31
N ARG A 106 -15.18 -5.57 -6.30
CA ARG A 106 -16.61 -5.77 -6.02
C ARG A 106 -16.94 -5.46 -4.56
N LEU A 107 -16.02 -5.77 -3.64
CA LEU A 107 -16.17 -5.52 -2.21
C LEU A 107 -14.84 -5.06 -1.59
N GLY A 108 -14.84 -3.88 -0.97
CA GLY A 108 -13.75 -3.38 -0.13
C GLY A 108 -14.02 -3.64 1.36
N ILE A 109 -13.03 -4.19 2.05
CA ILE A 109 -13.11 -4.59 3.46
C ILE A 109 -12.03 -3.84 4.24
N GLY A 110 -12.37 -3.31 5.41
CA GLY A 110 -11.40 -2.70 6.32
C GLY A 110 -11.92 -2.69 7.76
N ASP A 111 -11.01 -2.68 8.74
CA ASP A 111 -11.42 -2.56 10.15
C ASP A 111 -11.33 -1.10 10.60
N GLY A 112 -12.48 -0.49 10.94
CA GLY A 112 -12.52 0.92 11.38
C GLY A 112 -12.14 1.94 10.29
N ALA A 113 -12.05 1.52 9.03
CA ALA A 113 -11.46 2.27 7.92
C ALA A 113 -12.43 3.31 7.28
N MET A 114 -12.97 4.24 8.09
CA MET A 114 -13.91 5.25 7.58
C MET A 114 -13.31 6.12 6.46
N GLY A 115 -12.02 6.46 6.56
CA GLY A 115 -11.32 7.21 5.52
C GLY A 115 -11.21 6.43 4.20
N PHE A 116 -10.97 5.13 4.28
CA PHE A 116 -10.91 4.25 3.12
C PHE A 116 -12.27 4.15 2.42
N TRP A 117 -13.35 3.85 3.15
CA TRP A 117 -14.67 3.72 2.54
C TRP A 117 -15.12 5.03 1.89
N ALA A 118 -14.94 6.17 2.57
CA ALA A 118 -15.31 7.45 2.00
C ALA A 118 -14.50 7.83 0.75
N ALA A 119 -13.24 7.37 0.65
CA ALA A 119 -12.44 7.52 -0.56
C ALA A 119 -12.84 6.52 -1.65
N LEU A 120 -13.20 5.29 -1.28
CA LEU A 120 -13.65 4.23 -2.17
C LEU A 120 -14.94 4.64 -2.88
N ASP A 121 -15.92 5.16 -2.14
CA ASP A 121 -17.20 5.65 -2.69
C ASP A 121 -16.98 6.78 -3.72
N GLU A 122 -15.96 7.62 -3.51
CA GLU A 122 -15.64 8.73 -4.41
C GLU A 122 -14.92 8.26 -5.67
N VAL A 123 -13.96 7.34 -5.53
CA VAL A 123 -13.03 6.97 -6.62
C VAL A 123 -13.55 5.77 -7.42
N PHE A 124 -14.27 4.86 -6.78
CA PHE A 124 -14.83 3.61 -7.31
C PHE A 124 -16.26 3.38 -6.77
N PRO A 125 -17.25 4.18 -7.23
CA PRO A 125 -18.60 4.20 -6.64
C PRO A 125 -19.39 2.89 -6.77
N ASP A 126 -18.99 2.00 -7.67
CA ASP A 126 -19.63 0.69 -7.86
C ASP A 126 -19.14 -0.38 -6.86
N ALA A 127 -18.13 -0.07 -6.05
CA ALA A 127 -17.58 -1.00 -5.06
C ALA A 127 -18.49 -1.04 -3.82
N ALA A 128 -18.92 -2.23 -3.41
CA ALA A 128 -19.54 -2.41 -2.11
C ALA A 128 -18.48 -2.30 -1.01
N HIS A 129 -18.92 -2.08 0.23
CA HIS A 129 -18.04 -1.99 1.39
C HIS A 129 -18.57 -2.84 2.54
N GLN A 130 -17.64 -3.44 3.29
CA GLN A 130 -17.92 -4.25 4.47
C GLN A 130 -16.88 -3.95 5.56
N ARG A 131 -17.30 -4.09 6.82
CA ARG A 131 -16.41 -4.18 7.97
C ARG A 131 -16.02 -5.64 8.24
#